data_AF-A0A2M8QHH5-F1
#
_entry.id   AF-A0A2M8QHH5-F1
#
_cell.length_a   1.000
_cell.length_b   1.000
_cell.length_c   1.000
_cell.angle_alpha   90.00
_cell.angle_beta   90.00
_cell.angle_gamma   90.00
#
_symmetry.space_group_name_H-M   'P 1'
#
loop_
_entity.id
_entity.type
_entity.pdbx_description
1 polymer ?
#
loop_
_entity_poly.entity_id
_entity_poly.type
_entity_poly.pdbx_seq_one_letter_code
_entity_poly.pdbx_strand_id
1 'polypeptide(L)'
;MKTELFDRQLRLNVAGFYYNYQNIQVSRFLQTATIYNGGQAHLYGVDIDVDAKLGAFTIEGGLEYLHNKFTRFPDAQFSVPQPNGAA
;
A
#
# COMPACT_ATOMS: atom_id res chain seq x y z
N MET A 1 4.94 6.91 -16.30
CA MET A 1 5.87 7.70 -17.13
C MET A 1 7.10 6.85 -17.39
N LYS A 2 7.54 6.76 -18.65
CA LYS A 2 8.68 5.93 -19.05
C LYS A 2 9.59 6.76 -19.94
N THR A 3 10.88 6.80 -19.60
CA THR A 3 11.87 7.63 -20.30
C THR A 3 13.11 6.80 -20.60
N GLU A 4 13.61 6.90 -21.83
CA GLU A 4 14.89 6.31 -22.29
C GLU A 4 15.84 7.46 -22.63
N LEU A 5 17.00 7.52 -22.00
CA LEU A 5 18.00 8.59 -22.16
C LEU A 5 19.39 7.99 -22.43
N PHE A 6 20.30 8.78 -23.01
CA PHE A 6 21.69 8.40 -23.32
C PHE A 6 21.81 7.13 -24.18
N ASP A 7 21.31 7.14 -25.42
CA ASP A 7 21.47 6.00 -26.34
C ASP A 7 20.94 4.65 -25.77
N ARG A 8 19.83 4.70 -25.04
CA ARG A 8 19.19 3.56 -24.35
C ARG A 8 20.05 2.93 -23.24
N GLN A 9 21.03 3.67 -22.73
CA GLN A 9 21.85 3.24 -21.60
C GLN A 9 21.17 3.53 -20.26
N LEU A 10 20.19 4.45 -20.21
CA LEU A 10 19.40 4.69 -19.01
C LEU A 10 17.91 4.59 -19.33
N ARG A 11 17.23 3.71 -18.62
CA ARG A 11 15.78 3.59 -18.61
C ARG A 11 15.26 3.88 -17.22
N LEU A 12 14.34 4.85 -17.15
CA LEU A 12 13.67 5.26 -15.93
C LEU A 12 12.16 5.08 -16.13
N ASN A 13 11.52 4.29 -15.27
CA ASN A 13 10.06 4.21 -15.19
C ASN A 13 9.61 4.79 -13.86
N VAL A 14 8.58 5.62 -13.88
CA VAL A 14 7.98 6.19 -12.67
C VAL A 14 6.46 6.09 -12.79
N ALA A 15 5.79 5.52 -11.80
CA ALA A 15 4.34 5.41 -11.74
C ALA A 15 3.84 5.97 -10.42
N GLY A 16 2.86 6.89 -10.49
CA GLY A 16 2.10 7.32 -9.31
C GLY A 16 0.70 6.72 -9.36
N PHE A 17 0.19 6.30 -8.21
CA PHE A 17 -1.16 5.76 -8.08
C PHE A 17 -1.89 6.35 -6.89
N TYR A 18 -3.21 6.44 -7.00
CA TYR A 18 -4.10 6.90 -5.94
C TYR A 18 -5.39 6.09 -5.99
N TYR A 19 -5.70 5.42 -4.89
CA TYR A 19 -6.87 4.58 -4.71
C TYR A 19 -7.69 5.09 -3.53
N ASN A 20 -8.97 5.33 -3.80
CA ASN A 20 -9.97 5.63 -2.79
C ASN A 20 -10.89 4.40 -2.66
N TYR A 21 -10.63 3.58 -1.66
CA TYR A 21 -11.43 2.41 -1.36
C TYR A 21 -12.65 2.82 -0.54
N GLN A 22 -13.82 2.45 -1.05
CA GLN A 22 -15.10 2.65 -0.38
C GLN A 22 -15.78 1.30 -0.15
N ASN A 23 -16.59 1.24 0.90
CA ASN A 23 -17.40 0.07 1.21
C ASN A 23 -16.57 -1.22 1.34
N ILE A 24 -15.42 -1.14 2.00
CA ILE A 24 -14.55 -2.29 2.25
C ILE A 24 -15.33 -3.24 3.18
N GLN A 25 -15.44 -4.51 2.77
CA GLN A 25 -15.97 -5.59 3.60
C GLN A 25 -14.94 -5.98 4.65
N VAL A 26 -15.31 -5.86 5.91
CA VAL A 26 -14.44 -6.23 7.03
C VAL A 26 -15.20 -7.19 7.95
N SER A 27 -14.48 -8.20 8.45
CA SER A 27 -15.01 -9.13 9.44
C SER A 27 -14.78 -8.58 10.85
N ARG A 28 -15.79 -8.70 11.70
CA ARG A 28 -15.71 -8.43 13.14
C ARG A 28 -16.28 -9.59 13.94
N PHE A 29 -15.79 -9.75 15.16
CA PHE A 29 -16.24 -10.74 16.12
C PHE A 29 -16.95 -10.07 17.29
N LEU A 30 -18.28 -10.08 17.30
CA LEU A 30 -19.07 -9.61 18.45
C LEU A 30 -19.46 -10.80 19.34
N GLN A 31 -20.28 -11.71 18.81
CA GLN A 31 -20.63 -13.00 19.41
C GLN A 31 -20.39 -14.17 18.43
N THR A 32 -20.51 -13.87 17.13
CA THR A 32 -20.10 -14.71 16.00
C THR A 32 -19.39 -13.82 14.98
N ALA A 33 -18.66 -14.44 14.04
CA ALA A 33 -18.05 -13.73 12.92
C ALA A 33 -19.16 -13.06 12.09
N THR A 34 -19.13 -11.72 12.02
CA THR A 34 -20.07 -10.94 11.22
C THR A 34 -19.28 -10.09 10.22
N ILE A 35 -19.70 -10.12 8.96
CA ILE A 35 -19.13 -9.26 7.91
C ILE A 35 -19.96 -7.99 7.84
N TYR A 36 -19.30 -6.84 7.78
CA TYR A 36 -19.97 -5.57 7.56
C TYR A 36 -19.23 -4.74 6.51
N ASN A 37 -19.99 -3.87 5.88
CA ASN A 37 -19.59 -2.99 4.79
C ASN A 37 -19.55 -1.56 5.33
N GLY A 38 -18.39 -0.91 5.29
CA GLY A 38 -18.28 0.45 5.84
C GLY A 38 -16.88 0.98 6.10
N GLY A 39 -15.84 0.16 5.88
CA GLY A 39 -14.47 0.64 5.87
C GLY A 39 -14.21 1.53 4.65
N GLN A 40 -13.53 2.65 4.86
CA GLN A 40 -12.97 3.47 3.80
C GLN A 40 -11.48 3.61 4.02
N ALA A 41 -10.70 3.58 2.93
CA ALA A 41 -9.26 3.71 2.99
C ALA A 41 -8.72 4.49 1.79
N HIS A 42 -7.70 5.28 2.03
CA HIS A 42 -6.88 5.86 0.98
C HIS A 42 -5.56 5.11 0.91
N LEU A 43 -5.17 4.76 -0.31
CA LEU A 43 -3.89 4.16 -0.62
C LEU A 43 -3.30 4.91 -1.80
N TYR A 44 -2.14 5.51 -1.63
CA TYR A 44 -1.44 6.15 -2.73
C TYR A 44 0.05 5.97 -2.57
N GLY A 45 0.76 6.10 -3.67
CA GLY A 45 2.18 5.84 -3.69
C GLY A 45 2.82 6.19 -5.01
N VAL A 46 4.13 6.02 -5.01
CA VAL A 46 4.97 6.19 -6.19
C VAL A 46 5.92 5.00 -6.26
N ASP A 47 6.05 4.47 -7.46
CA ASP A 47 6.97 3.41 -7.84
C ASP A 47 7.98 3.98 -8.85
N ILE A 48 9.25 3.68 -8.66
CA ILE A 48 10.37 4.12 -9.48
C ILE A 48 11.25 2.92 -9.80
N ASP A 49 11.43 2.64 -11.08
CA ASP A 49 12.37 1.63 -11.58
C ASP A 49 13.47 2.28 -12.41
N VAL A 50 14.72 1.87 -12.14
CA VAL A 50 15.92 2.33 -12.84
C VAL A 50 16.67 1.14 -13.41
N ASP A 51 17.05 1.25 -14.67
CA ASP A 51 17.95 0.34 -15.38
C ASP A 51 19.01 1.19 -16.08
N ALA A 52 20.27 1.05 -15.66
CA ALA A 52 21.38 1.86 -16.11
C ALA A 52 22.55 0.97 -16.56
N LYS A 53 23.07 1.23 -17.75
CA LYS A 53 24.29 0.66 -18.29
C LYS A 53 25.43 1.67 -18.19
N LEU A 54 26.49 1.31 -17.49
CA LEU A 54 27.69 2.12 -17.25
C LEU A 54 28.90 1.39 -17.81
N GLY A 55 29.05 1.42 -19.14
CA GLY A 55 30.12 0.69 -19.84
C GLY A 55 29.94 -0.82 -19.73
N ALA A 56 30.81 -1.48 -18.95
CA ALA A 56 30.76 -2.93 -18.71
C ALA A 56 29.85 -3.33 -17.53
N PHE A 57 29.34 -2.35 -16.77
CA PHE A 57 28.51 -2.59 -15.60
C PHE A 57 27.05 -2.26 -15.88
N THR A 58 26.14 -3.07 -15.33
CA THR A 58 24.70 -2.80 -15.34
C THR A 58 24.24 -2.64 -13.90
N ILE A 59 23.47 -1.58 -13.63
CA ILE A 59 22.84 -1.31 -12.35
C ILE A 59 21.34 -1.31 -12.58
N GLU A 60 20.65 -2.16 -11.82
CA GLU A 60 19.20 -2.25 -11.81
C GLU A 60 18.71 -2.08 -10.37
N GLY A 61 17.59 -1.39 -10.21
CA GLY A 61 17.01 -1.14 -8.90
C GLY A 61 15.65 -0.48 -8.96
N GLY A 62 14.82 -0.81 -7.98
CA GLY A 62 13.48 -0.26 -7.80
C GLY A 62 13.33 0.39 -6.43
N LEU A 63 12.50 1.41 -6.34
CA LEU A 63 12.12 2.08 -5.10
C LEU A 63 10.61 2.33 -5.08
N GLU A 64 9.95 1.83 -4.03
CA GLU A 64 8.53 2.04 -3.80
C GLU A 64 8.30 2.87 -2.53
N TYR A 65 7.41 3.86 -2.62
CA TYR A 65 6.90 4.60 -1.48
C TYR A 65 5.37 4.49 -1.42
N LEU A 66 4.87 4.02 -0.27
CA LEU A 66 3.45 3.76 -0.03
C LEU A 66 2.95 4.57 1.17
N HIS A 67 1.78 5.18 1.01
CA HIS A 67 0.99 5.77 2.09
C HIS A 67 -0.40 5.12 2.13
N ASN A 68 -0.68 4.40 3.22
CA ASN A 68 -1.95 3.71 3.43
C ASN A 68 -2.62 4.15 4.73
N LYS A 69 -3.89 4.53 4.66
CA LYS A 69 -4.66 4.91 5.85
C LYS A 69 -6.14 4.59 5.70
N PHE A 70 -6.72 3.98 6.73
CA PHE A 70 -8.16 3.94 6.88
C PHE A 70 -8.68 5.36 7.16
N THR A 71 -9.54 5.88 6.28
CA THR A 71 -10.16 7.19 6.44
C THR A 71 -11.39 7.12 7.34
N ARG A 72 -12.10 5.99 7.31
CA ARG A 72 -13.21 5.71 8.20
C ARG A 72 -13.26 4.23 8.51
N PHE A 73 -13.16 3.88 9.79
CA PHE A 73 -13.28 2.51 10.26
C PHE A 73 -14.12 2.48 11.56
N PRO A 74 -15.45 2.63 11.45
CA PRO A 74 -16.31 2.99 12.57
C PRO A 74 -16.50 1.85 13.58
N ASP A 75 -16.43 0.58 13.12
CA ASP A 75 -16.54 -0.60 13.97
C ASP A 75 -15.19 -1.34 14.08
N ALA A 76 -14.09 -0.58 14.14
CA ALA A 76 -12.77 -1.11 14.38
C ALA A 76 -12.75 -1.84 15.73
N GLN A 77 -12.35 -3.10 15.76
CA GLN A 77 -12.20 -3.84 16.99
C GLN A 77 -10.82 -3.59 17.60
N PHE A 78 -10.81 -3.19 18.86
CA PHE A 78 -9.58 -3.02 19.62
C PHE A 78 -9.56 -4.08 20.73
N SER A 79 -8.46 -4.82 20.83
CA SER A 79 -8.22 -5.69 21.98
C SER A 79 -7.78 -4.82 23.16
N VAL A 80 -8.68 -4.58 24.10
CA VAL A 80 -8.33 -4.00 25.40
C VAL A 80 -7.98 -5.12 26.36
N PRO A 81 -6.78 -5.12 27.00
CA PRO A 81 -6.45 -6.10 28.02
C PRO A 81 -7.46 -6.01 29.16
N GLN A 82 -8.11 -7.11 29.51
CA GLN A 82 -8.92 -7.17 30.72
C GLN A 82 -7.99 -7.23 31.93
N PRO A 83 -8.06 -6.28 32.89
CA PRO A 83 -7.14 -6.24 34.02
C PRO A 83 -7.17 -7.50 34.91
N ASN A 84 -8.23 -8.31 34.80
CA ASN A 84 -8.50 -9.42 35.71
C ASN A 84 -8.35 -10.80 35.05
N GLY A 85 -7.92 -10.88 33.79
CA GLY A 85 -7.93 -12.14 33.02
C GLY A 85 -9.36 -12.59 32.67
N ALA A 86 -9.50 -13.30 31.54
CA ALA A 86 -10.76 -13.94 31.19
C ALA A 86 -11.05 -15.06 32.21
N ALA A 87 -12.22 -15.04 32.83
CA ALA A 87 -12.72 -16.12 33.67
C ALA A 87 -13.14 -17.33 32.82
#